data_AF-A0A958IDI0-F1
#
_entry.id   AF-A0A958IDI0-F1
#
_cell.length_a   1.000
_cell.length_b   1.000
_cell.length_c   1.000
_cell.angle_alpha   90.00
_cell.angle_beta   90.00
_cell.angle_gamma   90.00
#
_symmetry.space_group_name_H-M   'P 1'
#
loop_
_entity.id
_entity.type
_entity.pdbx_description
1 polymer ?
#
loop_
_entity_poly.entity_id
_entity_poly.type
_entity_poly.pdbx_seq_one_letter_code
_entity_poly.pdbx_strand_id
1 'polypeptide(L)'
;MKIKDIRGFRTYYKEQVNDLRDDNRNEHFLGQKKVLPDGGNVYGFFHIYHGDKADIRQGSFLTSFLDMARDSQVVYEFLQNAVDANSTEFALVYDDEYCLVINNGEQFSFEGIRAILNVGSSSKEESSDIGKFGIGFKLVHRLIGENSAIEELTEQHLGPILFSWSKKKHLEKLRALRSL
;
A
#
# COMPACT_ATOMS: atom_id res chain seq x y z
N MET A 1 3.60 -16.95 -6.72
CA MET A 1 4.65 -16.03 -6.25
C MET A 1 5.17 -16.47 -4.87
N LYS A 2 6.49 -16.48 -4.61
CA LYS A 2 7.09 -16.84 -3.30
C LYS A 2 7.45 -15.61 -2.44
N ILE A 3 6.80 -14.47 -2.65
CA ILE A 3 6.94 -13.28 -1.79
C ILE A 3 6.01 -13.47 -0.59
N LYS A 4 6.57 -13.39 0.63
CA LYS A 4 5.85 -13.71 1.87
C LYS A 4 5.45 -12.49 2.69
N ASP A 5 6.13 -11.37 2.49
CA ASP A 5 5.98 -10.15 3.26
C ASP A 5 6.46 -8.94 2.46
N ILE A 6 6.27 -7.75 3.03
CA ILE A 6 6.63 -6.49 2.41
C ILE A 6 8.14 -6.34 2.20
N ARG A 7 9.00 -6.94 3.05
CA ARG A 7 10.47 -6.88 2.84
C ARG A 7 10.85 -7.69 1.61
N GLY A 8 10.34 -8.91 1.50
CA GLY A 8 10.52 -9.75 0.32
C GLY A 8 9.98 -9.09 -0.95
N PHE A 9 8.88 -8.35 -0.86
CA PHE A 9 8.38 -7.55 -1.98
C PHE A 9 9.39 -6.47 -2.40
N ARG A 10 9.91 -5.69 -1.45
CA ARG A 10 10.84 -4.60 -1.76
C ARG A 10 12.14 -5.11 -2.38
N THR A 11 12.67 -6.23 -1.89
CA THR A 11 13.85 -6.89 -2.48
C THR A 11 13.55 -7.41 -3.88
N TYR A 12 12.43 -8.12 -4.07
CA TYR A 12 12.01 -8.58 -5.39
C TYR A 12 11.84 -7.41 -6.37
N TYR A 13 11.24 -6.31 -5.95
CA TYR A 13 11.02 -5.14 -6.81
C TYR A 13 12.35 -4.50 -7.23
N LYS A 14 13.27 -4.29 -6.29
CA LYS A 14 14.60 -3.75 -6.58
C LYS A 14 15.35 -4.63 -7.59
N GLU A 15 15.42 -5.94 -7.34
CA GLU A 15 16.29 -6.85 -8.08
C GLU A 15 15.67 -7.38 -9.38
N GLN A 16 14.37 -7.69 -9.36
CA GLN A 16 13.72 -8.42 -10.45
C GLN A 16 12.88 -7.51 -11.35
N VAL A 17 12.37 -6.39 -10.82
CA VAL A 17 11.58 -5.43 -11.62
C VAL A 17 12.46 -4.31 -12.15
N ASN A 18 13.30 -3.72 -11.31
CA ASN A 18 14.17 -2.61 -11.71
C ASN A 18 15.60 -3.04 -12.10
N ASP A 19 15.98 -4.31 -11.90
CA ASP A 19 17.34 -4.85 -12.11
C ASP A 19 18.45 -3.99 -11.45
N LEU A 20 18.16 -3.46 -10.25
CA LEU A 20 19.09 -2.64 -9.48
C LEU A 20 19.90 -3.51 -8.52
N ARG A 21 21.23 -3.41 -8.60
CA ARG A 21 22.16 -4.17 -7.74
C ARG A 21 23.12 -3.28 -6.97
N ASP A 22 22.94 -1.96 -7.04
CA ASP A 22 23.81 -0.99 -6.39
C ASP A 22 23.66 -1.02 -4.86
N ASP A 23 24.79 -0.90 -4.16
CA ASP A 23 24.84 -0.87 -2.70
C ASP A 23 24.24 0.41 -2.11
N ASN A 24 24.15 1.49 -2.90
CA ASN A 24 23.58 2.76 -2.47
C ASN A 24 22.03 2.81 -2.56
N ARG A 25 21.40 1.73 -3.04
CA ARG A 25 19.93 1.56 -3.10
C ARG A 25 19.50 0.64 -1.97
N ASN A 26 18.98 1.21 -0.89
CA ASN A 26 18.49 0.46 0.26
C ASN A 26 16.97 0.32 0.20
N GLU A 27 16.49 -0.83 -0.27
CA GLU A 27 15.06 -1.13 -0.39
C GLU A 27 14.33 -1.30 0.95
N HIS A 28 15.02 -1.21 2.09
CA HIS A 28 14.41 -1.29 3.41
C HIS A 28 14.43 0.03 4.17
N PHE A 29 15.13 1.03 3.66
CA PHE A 29 14.94 2.42 4.03
C PHE A 29 13.72 2.95 3.26
N LEU A 30 12.65 3.36 3.93
CA LEU A 30 11.42 3.81 3.24
C LEU A 30 11.54 5.21 2.61
N GLY A 31 12.49 6.03 3.04
CA GLY A 31 12.60 7.43 2.59
C GLY A 31 13.07 7.60 1.15
N GLN A 32 13.13 8.85 0.69
CA GLN A 32 13.63 9.22 -0.63
C GLN A 32 15.16 9.08 -0.70
N LYS A 33 15.87 9.89 0.11
CA LYS A 33 17.32 10.01 0.08
C LYS A 33 17.83 10.34 1.49
N LYS A 34 18.98 9.79 1.85
CA LYS A 34 19.73 10.12 3.06
C LYS A 34 21.19 10.38 2.68
N VAL A 35 21.72 11.53 3.09
CA VAL A 35 23.15 11.83 2.98
C VAL A 35 23.88 11.15 4.15
N LEU A 36 24.95 10.42 3.84
CA LEU A 36 25.80 9.75 4.81
C LEU A 36 26.88 10.71 5.35
N PRO A 37 27.47 10.43 6.53
CA PRO A 37 28.50 11.29 7.12
C PRO A 37 29.76 11.47 6.26
N ASP A 38 30.03 10.52 5.35
CA ASP A 38 31.15 10.55 4.40
C ASP A 38 30.84 11.34 3.10
N GLY A 39 29.65 11.96 3.01
CA GLY A 39 29.17 12.66 1.82
C GLY A 39 28.52 11.74 0.78
N GLY A 40 28.48 10.43 1.02
CA GLY A 40 27.75 9.46 0.20
C GLY A 40 26.23 9.66 0.27
N ASN A 41 25.50 9.06 -0.68
CA ASN A 41 24.04 9.10 -0.69
C ASN A 41 23.48 7.68 -0.64
N VAL A 42 22.48 7.47 0.20
CA VAL A 42 21.65 6.26 0.19
C VAL A 42 20.25 6.65 -0.26
N TYR A 43 19.71 5.86 -1.17
CA TYR A 43 18.36 6.06 -1.69
C TYR A 43 17.45 4.95 -1.21
N GLY A 44 16.28 5.33 -0.72
CA GLY A 44 15.35 4.37 -0.14
C GLY A 44 14.34 3.83 -1.14
N PHE A 45 13.44 2.98 -0.65
CA PHE A 45 12.41 2.32 -1.41
C PHE A 45 11.49 3.29 -2.14
N PHE A 46 11.14 4.43 -1.54
CA PHE A 46 10.31 5.42 -2.22
C PHE A 46 11.01 5.96 -3.48
N HIS A 47 12.33 6.23 -3.42
CA HIS A 47 13.07 6.60 -4.61
C HIS A 47 13.17 5.45 -5.62
N ILE A 48 13.43 4.22 -5.16
CA ILE A 48 13.50 3.03 -6.04
C ILE A 48 12.19 2.86 -6.81
N TYR A 49 11.07 3.16 -6.17
CA TYR A 49 9.73 2.93 -6.71
C TYR A 49 9.17 4.12 -7.51
N HIS A 50 9.44 5.36 -7.09
CA HIS A 50 8.87 6.58 -7.68
C HIS A 50 9.88 7.51 -8.37
N GLY A 51 11.18 7.19 -8.36
CA GLY A 51 12.22 8.02 -8.95
C GLY A 51 12.57 9.24 -8.09
N ASP A 52 12.98 10.33 -8.73
CA ASP A 52 13.47 11.57 -8.13
C ASP A 52 12.38 12.56 -7.76
N LYS A 53 11.10 12.12 -7.72
CA LYS A 53 9.95 12.98 -7.38
C LYS A 53 10.22 13.77 -6.09
N ALA A 54 10.41 15.08 -6.26
CA ALA A 54 10.65 16.00 -5.16
C ALA A 54 9.37 16.17 -4.34
N ASP A 55 9.54 15.96 -3.04
CA ASP A 55 8.58 16.25 -1.98
C ASP A 55 7.31 15.37 -1.89
N ILE A 56 7.30 14.51 -0.87
CA ILE A 56 6.13 13.73 -0.45
C ILE A 56 5.18 14.60 0.41
N ARG A 57 5.74 15.62 1.07
CA ARG A 57 5.06 16.42 2.12
C ARG A 57 4.58 17.77 1.60
N GLN A 58 5.36 18.48 0.79
CA GLN A 58 4.96 19.82 0.28
C GLN A 58 4.08 19.72 -0.98
N GLY A 59 2.78 19.44 -0.75
CA GLY A 59 1.72 20.15 -1.46
C GLY A 59 1.37 19.75 -2.90
N SER A 60 1.75 18.59 -3.43
CA SER A 60 1.19 18.17 -4.74
C SER A 60 0.94 16.69 -4.94
N PHE A 61 1.69 15.80 -4.30
CA PHE A 61 1.48 14.37 -4.46
C PHE A 61 0.40 13.88 -3.49
N LEU A 62 0.75 13.48 -2.26
CA LEU A 62 -0.20 12.87 -1.32
C LEU A 62 -1.43 13.74 -1.02
N THR A 63 -1.25 15.04 -0.83
CA THR A 63 -2.33 15.99 -0.54
C THR A 63 -3.40 15.99 -1.63
N SER A 64 -3.00 16.14 -2.90
CA SER A 64 -3.93 16.12 -4.04
C SER A 64 -4.69 14.78 -4.17
N PHE A 65 -4.09 13.67 -3.72
CA PHE A 65 -4.75 12.35 -3.74
C PHE A 65 -5.74 12.18 -2.59
N LEU A 66 -5.41 12.69 -1.39
CA LEU A 66 -6.25 12.55 -0.20
C LEU A 66 -7.47 13.49 -0.26
N ASP A 67 -7.31 14.67 -0.85
CA ASP A 67 -8.39 15.66 -1.02
C ASP A 67 -9.45 15.24 -2.06
N MET A 68 -9.09 14.36 -3.02
CA MET A 68 -9.99 13.94 -4.09
C MET A 68 -11.07 12.94 -3.64
N ALA A 69 -10.85 12.24 -2.52
CA ALA A 69 -11.64 11.09 -2.14
C ALA A 69 -12.63 11.44 -1.00
N ARG A 70 -13.94 11.28 -1.21
CA ARG A 70 -14.97 11.63 -0.21
C ARG A 70 -15.15 10.50 0.81
N ASP A 71 -15.24 10.84 2.10
CA ASP A 71 -15.31 9.89 3.23
C ASP A 71 -16.45 8.86 3.09
N SER A 72 -17.61 9.29 2.59
CA SER A 72 -18.79 8.42 2.47
C SER A 72 -18.67 7.34 1.39
N GLN A 73 -17.59 7.34 0.59
CA GLN A 73 -17.39 6.36 -0.48
C GLN A 73 -16.49 5.18 -0.08
N VAL A 74 -15.83 5.24 1.08
CA VAL A 74 -14.93 4.17 1.58
C VAL A 74 -15.56 2.78 1.53
N VAL A 75 -16.81 2.67 1.98
CA VAL A 75 -17.49 1.37 2.11
C VAL A 75 -17.77 0.77 0.73
N TYR A 76 -18.18 1.62 -0.22
CA TYR A 76 -18.43 1.19 -1.60
C TYR A 76 -17.15 0.75 -2.31
N GLU A 77 -16.03 1.38 -2.00
CA GLU A 77 -14.72 1.04 -2.57
C GLU A 77 -14.20 -0.29 -2.03
N PHE A 78 -14.37 -0.55 -0.73
CA PHE A 78 -14.06 -1.87 -0.18
C PHE A 78 -14.96 -2.97 -0.75
N LEU A 79 -16.25 -2.69 -0.92
CA LEU A 79 -17.18 -3.62 -1.53
C LEU A 79 -16.84 -3.89 -3.00
N GLN A 80 -16.50 -2.85 -3.78
CA GLN A 80 -16.03 -3.02 -5.16
C GLN A 80 -14.74 -3.84 -5.24
N ASN A 81 -13.77 -3.59 -4.35
CA ASN A 81 -12.57 -4.42 -4.28
C ASN A 81 -12.88 -5.90 -4.00
N ALA A 82 -13.89 -6.19 -3.18
CA ALA A 82 -14.34 -7.56 -2.94
C ALA A 82 -15.00 -8.17 -4.19
N VAL A 83 -15.85 -7.41 -4.89
CA VAL A 83 -16.48 -7.84 -6.16
C VAL A 83 -15.42 -8.11 -7.23
N ASP A 84 -14.45 -7.21 -7.39
CA ASP A 84 -13.34 -7.33 -8.33
C ASP A 84 -12.44 -8.54 -8.02
N ALA A 85 -12.37 -8.93 -6.75
CA ALA A 85 -11.67 -10.13 -6.31
C ALA A 85 -12.52 -11.41 -6.45
N ASN A 86 -13.67 -11.37 -7.15
CA ASN A 86 -14.58 -12.51 -7.29
C ASN A 86 -15.08 -13.07 -5.94
N SER A 87 -15.24 -12.21 -4.93
CA SER A 87 -15.70 -12.62 -3.60
C SER A 87 -17.21 -12.93 -3.58
N THR A 88 -17.61 -13.90 -2.75
CA THR A 88 -19.02 -14.20 -2.46
C THR A 88 -19.46 -13.71 -1.08
N GLU A 89 -18.52 -13.37 -0.20
CA GLU A 89 -18.77 -12.90 1.16
C GLU A 89 -17.89 -11.69 1.49
N PHE A 90 -18.52 -10.64 2.01
CA PHE A 90 -17.85 -9.41 2.45
C PHE A 90 -18.32 -9.04 3.86
N ALA A 91 -17.39 -8.62 4.71
CA ALA A 91 -17.67 -8.11 6.04
C ALA A 91 -16.83 -6.85 6.31
N LEU A 92 -17.48 -5.85 6.89
CA LEU A 92 -16.85 -4.67 7.46
C LEU A 92 -17.30 -4.59 8.92
N VAL A 93 -16.34 -4.69 9.83
CA VAL A 93 -16.55 -4.67 11.29
C VAL A 93 -15.65 -3.60 11.86
N TYR A 94 -16.18 -2.71 12.68
CA TYR A 94 -15.38 -1.64 13.29
C TYR A 94 -15.81 -1.40 14.73
N ASP A 95 -14.86 -0.94 15.54
CA ASP A 95 -15.06 -0.38 16.87
C ASP A 95 -14.14 0.83 17.08
N ASP A 96 -14.00 1.28 18.32
CA ASP A 96 -13.17 2.44 18.68
C ASP A 96 -11.66 2.18 18.51
N GLU A 97 -11.24 0.92 18.37
CA GLU A 97 -9.83 0.51 18.26
C GLU A 97 -9.43 0.13 16.84
N TYR A 98 -10.30 -0.54 16.08
CA TYR A 98 -9.96 -1.02 14.74
C TYR A 98 -11.15 -1.00 13.77
N CYS A 99 -10.82 -0.83 12.48
CA CYS A 99 -11.70 -1.09 11.35
C CYS A 99 -11.16 -2.29 10.56
N LEU A 100 -11.93 -3.37 10.53
CA LEU A 100 -11.60 -4.64 9.91
C LEU A 100 -12.47 -4.87 8.68
N VAL A 101 -11.82 -5.02 7.53
CA VAL A 101 -12.45 -5.34 6.24
C VAL A 101 -11.98 -6.71 5.78
N ILE A 102 -12.93 -7.62 5.55
CA ILE A 102 -12.64 -9.01 5.16
C ILE A 102 -13.51 -9.38 3.96
N ASN A 103 -12.91 -10.08 3.00
CA ASN A 103 -13.63 -10.77 1.93
C ASN A 103 -13.01 -12.14 1.67
N ASN A 104 -13.76 -13.04 1.04
CA ASN A 104 -13.32 -14.40 0.71
C ASN A 104 -12.90 -14.56 -0.77
N GLY A 105 -12.61 -13.45 -1.46
CA GLY A 105 -12.20 -13.44 -2.85
C GLY A 105 -10.78 -13.96 -3.08
N GLU A 106 -10.30 -13.72 -4.29
CA GLU A 106 -8.96 -14.08 -4.72
C GLU A 106 -7.87 -13.37 -3.88
N GLN A 107 -6.82 -14.11 -3.55
CA GLN A 107 -5.65 -13.54 -2.89
C GLN A 107 -4.98 -12.49 -3.78
N PHE A 108 -4.38 -11.45 -3.19
CA PHE A 108 -3.61 -10.46 -3.95
C PHE A 108 -2.55 -11.09 -4.89
N SER A 109 -2.55 -10.65 -6.14
CA SER A 109 -1.49 -10.89 -7.12
C SER A 109 -0.31 -9.93 -6.91
N PHE A 110 0.80 -10.15 -7.62
CA PHE A 110 1.93 -9.23 -7.58
C PHE A 110 1.52 -7.83 -8.07
N GLU A 111 0.78 -7.81 -9.16
CA GLU A 111 0.23 -6.63 -9.81
C GLU A 111 -0.76 -5.93 -8.86
N GLY A 112 -1.58 -6.69 -8.13
CA GLY A 112 -2.47 -6.17 -7.10
C GLY A 112 -1.72 -5.47 -5.96
N ILE A 113 -0.67 -6.09 -5.42
CA ILE A 113 0.20 -5.45 -4.41
C ILE A 113 0.88 -4.20 -4.98
N ARG A 114 1.37 -4.25 -6.21
CA ARG A 114 1.97 -3.10 -6.90
C ARG A 114 0.97 -1.95 -7.03
N ALA A 115 -0.27 -2.23 -7.41
CA ALA A 115 -1.33 -1.23 -7.55
C ALA A 115 -1.72 -0.58 -6.21
N ILE A 116 -1.76 -1.37 -5.13
CA ILE A 116 -1.97 -0.87 -3.75
C ILE A 116 -0.86 0.09 -3.34
N LEU A 117 0.40 -0.27 -3.63
CA LEU A 117 1.57 0.51 -3.24
C LEU A 117 1.85 1.71 -4.16
N ASN A 118 1.27 1.75 -5.36
CA ASN A 118 1.52 2.83 -6.30
C ASN A 118 0.51 3.97 -6.17
N VAL A 119 1.02 5.19 -6.24
CA VAL A 119 0.20 6.40 -6.32
C VAL A 119 0.15 6.87 -7.79
N GLY A 120 -1.04 6.80 -8.41
CA GLY A 120 -1.29 7.33 -9.76
C GLY A 120 -1.10 6.37 -10.92
N SER A 121 -1.07 5.05 -10.71
CA SER A 121 -1.02 4.06 -11.81
C SER A 121 -1.95 2.89 -11.48
N SER A 122 -3.06 2.78 -12.22
CA SER A 122 -3.88 1.57 -12.29
C SER A 122 -3.63 0.89 -13.64
N SER A 123 -3.80 -0.43 -13.69
CA SER A 123 -3.66 -1.25 -14.89
C SER A 123 -5.02 -1.59 -15.53
N LYS A 124 -6.09 -0.85 -15.21
CA LYS A 124 -7.44 -1.10 -15.75
C LYS A 124 -7.65 -0.30 -17.04
N GLU A 125 -8.00 -0.97 -18.13
CA GLU A 125 -8.40 -0.35 -19.40
C GLU A 125 -9.65 0.54 -19.25
N GLU A 126 -9.76 1.52 -20.15
CA GLU A 126 -10.51 2.79 -20.09
C GLU A 126 -12.05 2.75 -19.91
N SER A 127 -12.67 1.64 -19.50
CA SER A 127 -14.14 1.50 -19.59
C SER A 127 -14.97 1.88 -18.35
N SER A 128 -14.38 2.41 -17.28
CA SER A 128 -15.16 3.09 -16.22
C SER A 128 -14.33 4.07 -15.40
N ASP A 129 -14.83 5.29 -15.23
CA ASP A 129 -14.17 6.39 -14.50
C ASP A 129 -13.92 6.10 -13.01
N ILE A 130 -14.47 5.01 -12.49
CA ILE A 130 -14.46 4.65 -11.06
C ILE A 130 -13.22 3.80 -10.69
N GLY A 131 -12.49 3.22 -11.66
CA GLY A 131 -11.32 2.37 -11.41
C GLY A 131 -9.94 2.98 -11.70
N LYS A 132 -9.89 4.21 -12.21
CA LYS A 132 -8.75 4.71 -13.00
C LYS A 132 -7.48 5.06 -12.22
N PHE A 133 -7.58 5.30 -10.91
CA PHE A 133 -6.49 5.98 -10.16
C PHE A 133 -5.85 5.15 -9.04
N GLY A 134 -6.33 3.91 -8.82
CA GLY A 134 -5.91 3.13 -7.65
C GLY A 134 -6.20 3.88 -6.34
N ILE A 135 -7.30 4.65 -6.30
CA ILE A 135 -7.70 5.51 -5.16
C ILE A 135 -8.41 4.68 -4.08
N GLY A 136 -9.09 3.59 -4.44
CA GLY A 136 -9.91 2.80 -3.51
C GLY A 136 -9.15 2.23 -2.30
N PHE A 137 -7.90 1.81 -2.48
CA PHE A 137 -7.08 1.38 -1.33
C PHE A 137 -6.49 2.56 -0.53
N LYS A 138 -6.36 3.73 -1.15
CA LYS A 138 -5.77 4.92 -0.49
C LYS A 138 -6.76 5.64 0.42
N LEU A 139 -8.04 5.45 0.17
CA LEU A 139 -9.12 5.81 1.08
C LEU A 139 -8.98 5.16 2.47
N VAL A 140 -8.30 4.01 2.57
CA VAL A 140 -8.00 3.40 3.86
C VAL A 140 -7.19 4.35 4.73
N HIS A 141 -6.31 5.17 4.15
CA HIS A 141 -5.53 6.12 4.90
C HIS A 141 -6.37 7.26 5.48
N ARG A 142 -7.46 7.67 4.83
CA ARG A 142 -8.40 8.65 5.41
C ARG A 142 -9.11 8.14 6.66
N LEU A 143 -9.17 6.83 6.87
CA LEU A 143 -9.73 6.24 8.09
C LEU A 143 -8.77 6.30 9.29
N ILE A 144 -7.51 6.71 9.08
CA ILE A 144 -6.45 6.65 10.09
C ILE A 144 -6.25 8.00 10.80
N GLY A 145 -6.91 9.08 10.35
CA GLY A 145 -6.76 10.41 10.93
C GLY A 145 -8.05 11.24 10.90
N GLU A 146 -8.14 12.26 11.75
CA GLU A 146 -9.33 13.12 11.83
C GLU A 146 -9.51 14.03 10.60
N ASN A 147 -8.43 14.26 9.82
CA ASN A 147 -8.41 15.18 8.68
C ASN A 147 -7.79 14.54 7.42
N SER A 148 -6.62 15.03 6.98
CA SER A 148 -5.98 14.59 5.73
C SER A 148 -5.14 13.32 5.89
N ALA A 149 -5.06 12.72 7.08
CA ALA A 149 -4.21 11.57 7.43
C ALA A 149 -2.70 11.77 7.18
N ILE A 150 -2.27 12.96 6.74
CA ILE A 150 -0.88 13.21 6.35
C ILE A 150 0.05 13.10 7.56
N GLU A 151 -0.33 13.67 8.70
CA GLU A 151 0.49 13.64 9.92
C GLU A 151 0.62 12.21 10.45
N GLU A 152 -0.49 11.48 10.50
CA GLU A 152 -0.56 10.10 10.94
C GLU A 152 0.29 9.17 10.07
N LEU A 153 0.28 9.37 8.75
CA LEU A 153 1.10 8.60 7.80
C LEU A 153 2.58 8.94 7.88
N THR A 154 2.91 10.23 8.00
CA THR A 154 4.27 10.72 7.79
C THR A 154 5.09 10.87 9.07
N GLU A 155 4.44 11.11 10.22
CA GLU A 155 5.11 11.26 11.51
C GLU A 155 4.82 10.06 12.42
N GLN A 156 3.56 9.62 12.48
CA GLN A 156 3.15 8.53 13.38
C GLN A 156 3.34 7.14 12.74
N HIS A 157 3.66 7.08 11.45
CA HIS A 157 3.87 5.85 10.68
C HIS A 157 2.69 4.89 10.77
N LEU A 158 1.49 5.42 10.95
CA LEU A 158 0.25 4.63 10.98
C LEU A 158 -0.13 4.22 9.57
N GLY A 159 -0.63 3.00 9.43
CA GLY A 159 -0.98 2.45 8.13
C GLY A 159 -1.81 1.18 8.26
N PRO A 160 -2.54 0.81 7.20
CA PRO A 160 -3.32 -0.41 7.24
C PRO A 160 -2.41 -1.64 7.25
N ILE A 161 -2.84 -2.64 8.01
CA ILE A 161 -2.21 -3.96 8.00
C ILE A 161 -3.01 -4.84 7.04
N LEU A 162 -2.33 -5.36 6.02
CA LEU A 162 -2.93 -6.23 5.01
C LEU A 162 -2.54 -7.69 5.21
N PHE A 163 -3.56 -8.54 5.17
CA PHE A 163 -3.38 -9.99 5.15
C PHE A 163 -4.02 -10.57 3.88
N SER A 164 -3.38 -11.59 3.30
CA SER A 164 -3.89 -12.29 2.13
C SER A 164 -3.40 -13.74 2.14
N TRP A 165 -4.32 -14.67 1.93
CA TRP A 165 -4.03 -16.10 1.94
C TRP A 165 -5.02 -16.89 1.09
N SER A 166 -4.59 -18.03 0.58
CA SER A 166 -5.42 -18.98 -0.21
C SER A 166 -5.49 -20.39 0.37
N LYS A 167 -4.74 -20.66 1.45
CA LYS A 167 -4.63 -22.01 2.04
C LYS A 167 -4.74 -21.92 3.56
N LYS A 168 -5.46 -22.87 4.17
CA LYS A 168 -5.61 -22.98 5.63
C LYS A 168 -4.29 -22.88 6.39
N LYS A 169 -3.25 -23.55 5.90
CA LYS A 169 -1.90 -23.52 6.48
C LYS A 169 -1.26 -22.12 6.54
N HIS A 170 -1.66 -21.18 5.69
CA HIS A 170 -1.17 -19.80 5.73
C HIS A 170 -1.83 -19.05 6.88
N LEU A 171 -3.15 -19.23 7.06
CA LEU A 171 -3.89 -18.67 8.19
C LEU A 171 -3.36 -19.20 9.53
N GLU A 172 -3.06 -20.49 9.63
CA GLU A 172 -2.46 -21.09 10.83
C GLU A 172 -1.11 -20.45 11.17
N LYS A 173 -0.28 -20.13 10.16
CA LYS A 173 0.98 -19.41 10.35
C LYS A 173 0.76 -17.97 10.80
N LEU A 174 -0.23 -17.27 10.25
CA LEU A 174 -0.60 -15.93 10.69
C LEU A 174 -1.04 -15.93 12.16
N ARG A 175 -1.85 -16.91 12.57
CA ARG A 175 -2.28 -17.07 13.98
C ARG A 175 -1.11 -17.38 14.93
N ALA A 176 -0.04 -18.00 14.43
CA ALA A 176 1.15 -18.30 15.22
C ALA A 176 2.08 -17.09 15.42
N LEU A 177 1.92 -16.01 14.63
CA LEU A 177 2.67 -14.75 14.76
C LEU A 177 2.19 -13.89 15.96
N ARG A 178 1.54 -14.47 16.97
CA ARG A 178 1.02 -13.78 18.16
C ARG A 178 2.15 -13.08 18.94
N SER A 179 2.46 -11.86 18.55
CA SER A 179 3.18 -10.80 19.27
C SER A 179 3.16 -9.51 18.42
N LEU A 180 1.98 -9.14 17.93
CA LEU A 180 1.67 -7.77 17.52
C LEU A 180 0.76 -7.17 18.60
#